data_AF-A0A6S6P5K1-F1
#
_entry.id   AF-A0A6S6P5K1-F1
#
_cell.length_a   1.000
_cell.length_b   1.000
_cell.length_c   1.000
_cell.angle_alpha   90.00
_cell.angle_beta   90.00
_cell.angle_gamma   90.00
#
_symmetry.space_group_name_H-M   'P 1'
#
loop_
_entity.id
_entity.type
_entity.pdbx_description
1 polymer ?
#
loop_
_entity_poly.entity_id
_entity_poly.type
_entity_poly.pdbx_seq_one_letter_code
_entity_poly.pdbx_strand_id
1 'polypeptide(L)'
;MRENSATLPSITPPAGADLVCQWEDHIEGQQPYRAIYGADRHITDHDATVYSAVTQLADGTLEDSDELSPGIYVCQGDRDCLSKLNSDQARELAAALLECAAELDGWVQR
;
A
#
# COMPACT_ATOMS: atom_id res chain seq x y z
N MET A 1 -18.07 12.75 29.92
CA MET A 1 -17.10 11.93 29.17
C MET A 1 -16.34 12.89 28.29
N ARG A 2 -15.04 13.09 28.49
CA ARG A 2 -14.27 14.04 27.68
C ARG A 2 -13.98 13.37 26.34
N GLU A 3 -14.56 13.90 25.28
CA GLU A 3 -14.15 13.63 23.91
C GLU A 3 -12.73 14.14 23.77
N ASN A 4 -11.76 13.22 23.80
CA ASN A 4 -10.37 13.53 23.52
C ASN A 4 -10.25 13.59 21.99
N SER A 5 -10.72 14.68 21.39
CA SER A 5 -10.49 15.00 19.99
C SER A 5 -9.01 15.31 19.82
N ALA A 6 -8.17 14.27 19.79
CA ALA A 6 -6.82 14.37 19.30
C ALA A 6 -6.94 14.85 17.85
N THR A 7 -6.52 16.08 17.59
CA THR A 7 -6.42 16.66 16.26
C THR A 7 -5.57 15.72 15.42
N LEU A 8 -6.21 14.90 14.58
CA LEU A 8 -5.50 13.98 13.70
C LEU A 8 -4.52 14.80 12.84
N PRO A 9 -3.26 14.35 12.68
CA PRO A 9 -2.29 15.09 11.90
C PRO A 9 -2.83 15.32 10.48
N SER A 10 -2.87 16.58 10.03
CA SER A 10 -3.17 16.95 8.64
C SER A 10 -1.97 16.65 7.75
N ILE A 11 -1.52 15.39 7.76
CA ILE A 11 -0.38 14.92 6.99
C ILE A 11 -0.87 14.44 5.65
N THR A 12 -0.26 15.00 4.60
CA THR A 12 -0.57 14.64 3.23
C THR A 12 -0.07 13.22 2.94
N PRO A 13 -0.91 12.35 2.34
CA PRO A 13 -0.45 11.07 1.84
C PRO A 13 0.53 11.28 0.65
N PRO A 14 1.34 10.26 0.30
CA PRO A 14 2.13 10.28 -0.92
C PRO A 14 1.28 10.60 -2.16
N ALA A 15 1.85 11.32 -3.11
CA ALA A 15 1.16 11.65 -4.35
C ALA A 15 0.84 10.37 -5.15
N GLY A 16 -0.36 10.31 -5.73
CA GLY A 16 -0.81 9.13 -6.47
C GLY A 16 -1.43 8.03 -5.60
N ALA A 17 -1.49 8.19 -4.28
CA ALA A 17 -2.27 7.29 -3.43
C ALA A 17 -3.74 7.22 -3.89
N ASP A 18 -4.25 6.01 -4.05
CA ASP A 18 -5.63 5.74 -4.47
C ASP A 18 -6.54 5.54 -3.27
N LEU A 19 -6.06 4.79 -2.27
CA LEU A 19 -6.76 4.57 -1.00
C LEU A 19 -5.89 4.99 0.18
N VAL A 20 -6.45 5.83 1.05
CA VAL A 20 -5.82 6.28 2.29
C VAL A 20 -6.69 5.84 3.45
N CYS A 21 -6.21 4.88 4.23
CA CYS A 21 -6.94 4.38 5.39
C CYS A 21 -7.05 5.44 6.48
N GLN A 22 -8.00 5.22 7.38
CA GLN A 22 -8.10 6.00 8.61
C GLN A 22 -6.85 5.74 9.47
N TRP A 23 -6.49 6.73 10.30
CA TRP A 23 -5.47 6.53 11.31
C TRP A 23 -5.92 5.44 12.27
N GLU A 24 -5.06 4.45 12.50
CA GLU A 24 -5.28 3.47 13.54
C GLU A 24 -4.79 4.05 14.86
N ASP A 25 -5.71 4.12 15.82
CA ASP A 25 -5.39 4.58 17.17
C ASP A 25 -4.46 3.58 17.85
N HIS A 26 -3.47 4.17 18.48
CA HIS A 26 -2.27 3.51 18.92
C HIS A 26 -2.50 2.65 20.20
N ILE A 27 -1.99 1.40 20.23
CA ILE A 27 -1.78 0.58 21.45
C ILE A 27 -0.62 1.15 22.28
N GLU A 28 -0.85 1.83 23.41
CA GLU A 28 0.14 2.46 24.34
C GLU A 28 1.66 2.15 24.14
N GLY A 29 2.48 3.14 23.72
CA GLY A 29 3.93 3.00 23.38
C GLY A 29 4.44 2.84 21.91
N GLN A 30 3.79 3.33 20.85
CA GLN A 30 3.89 2.96 19.42
C GLN A 30 3.50 4.05 18.37
N GLN A 31 3.14 5.30 18.58
CA GLN A 31 2.78 6.24 17.47
C GLN A 31 1.60 5.82 16.53
N PRO A 32 0.65 6.72 16.21
CA PRO A 32 -0.40 6.41 15.23
C PRO A 32 0.16 6.18 13.82
N TYR A 33 -0.45 5.26 13.08
CA TYR A 33 -0.09 4.94 11.70
C TYR A 33 -1.35 4.76 10.83
N ARG A 34 -1.18 4.74 9.51
CA ARG A 34 -2.23 4.37 8.56
C ARG A 34 -1.63 3.66 7.35
N ALA A 35 -2.39 2.73 6.77
CA ALA A 35 -2.04 2.13 5.50
C ALA A 35 -2.43 3.06 4.33
N ILE A 36 -1.60 3.06 3.30
CA ILE A 36 -1.83 3.78 2.04
C ILE A 36 -1.59 2.81 0.91
N TYR A 37 -2.52 2.77 -0.04
CA TYR A 37 -2.48 1.89 -1.20
C TYR A 37 -2.48 2.69 -2.49
N GLY A 38 -1.72 2.22 -3.47
CA GLY A 38 -1.76 2.73 -4.84
C GLY A 38 -2.91 2.11 -5.61
N ALA A 39 -3.05 2.52 -6.87
CA ALA A 39 -4.13 2.04 -7.72
C ALA A 39 -4.03 0.53 -7.98
N ASP A 40 -5.18 -0.14 -7.96
CA ASP A 40 -5.30 -1.54 -8.35
C ASP A 40 -5.01 -1.73 -9.84
N ARG A 41 -4.08 -2.64 -10.15
CA ARG A 41 -3.75 -3.05 -11.51
C ARG A 41 -4.19 -4.49 -11.72
N HIS A 42 -5.31 -4.67 -12.41
CA HIS A 42 -5.87 -5.99 -12.70
C HIS A 42 -5.24 -6.62 -13.93
N ILE A 43 -5.09 -7.94 -13.91
CA ILE A 43 -4.63 -8.71 -15.07
C ILE A 43 -5.84 -9.16 -15.89
N THR A 44 -5.79 -8.94 -17.21
CA THR A 44 -6.90 -9.23 -18.10
C THR A 44 -7.28 -10.71 -18.06
N ASP A 45 -8.59 -10.99 -17.95
CA ASP A 45 -9.17 -12.33 -17.84
C ASP A 45 -8.55 -13.17 -16.70
N HIS A 46 -8.09 -12.53 -15.62
CA HIS A 46 -7.53 -13.20 -14.45
C HIS A 46 -7.88 -12.44 -13.16
N ASP A 47 -8.10 -13.16 -12.06
CA ASP A 47 -8.45 -12.54 -10.76
C ASP A 47 -7.24 -11.90 -10.05
N ALA A 48 -6.11 -11.73 -10.74
CA ALA A 48 -4.89 -11.22 -10.14
C ALA A 48 -4.93 -9.70 -10.11
N THR A 49 -4.55 -9.13 -8.98
CA THR A 49 -4.44 -7.68 -8.79
C THR A 49 -3.07 -7.36 -8.20
N VAL A 50 -2.45 -6.32 -8.72
CA VAL A 50 -1.17 -5.79 -8.24
C VAL A 50 -1.37 -4.38 -7.73
N TYR A 51 -0.85 -4.08 -6.54
CA TYR A 51 -0.88 -2.73 -5.98
C TYR A 51 0.34 -2.49 -5.09
N SER A 52 0.70 -1.22 -4.96
CA SER A 52 1.71 -0.74 -4.01
C SER A 52 1.05 -0.45 -2.66
N ALA A 53 1.76 -0.69 -1.56
CA ALA A 53 1.29 -0.28 -0.23
C ALA A 53 2.44 0.19 0.65
N VAL A 54 2.13 1.16 1.51
CA VAL A 54 3.04 1.70 2.53
C VAL A 54 2.28 1.97 3.82
N THR A 55 3.01 2.02 4.93
CA THR A 55 2.49 2.51 6.19
C THR A 55 3.04 3.90 6.45
N GLN A 56 2.16 4.89 6.63
CA GLN A 56 2.55 6.25 7.00
C GLN A 56 2.36 6.47 8.49
N LEU A 57 3.39 7.00 9.15
CA LEU A 57 3.37 7.35 10.56
C LEU A 57 2.84 8.77 10.79
N ALA A 58 2.41 9.06 12.01
CA ALA A 58 1.85 10.36 12.41
C ALA A 58 2.84 11.55 12.33
N ASP A 59 4.12 11.32 12.07
CA ASP A 59 5.14 12.35 11.82
C ASP A 59 5.38 12.59 10.32
N GLY A 60 4.71 11.81 9.46
CA GLY A 60 4.75 11.91 8.01
C GLY A 60 5.78 11.00 7.35
N THR A 61 6.61 10.32 8.13
CA THR A 61 7.54 9.32 7.61
C THR A 61 6.80 8.06 7.17
N LEU A 62 7.41 7.32 6.26
CA LEU A 62 6.96 5.98 5.89
C LEU A 62 7.73 4.98 6.76
N GLU A 63 6.99 4.06 7.36
CA GLU A 63 7.53 2.96 8.15
C GLU A 63 8.31 2.02 7.22
N ASP A 64 9.52 1.63 7.63
CA ASP A 64 10.48 0.83 6.84
C ASP A 64 11.11 -0.26 7.72
N SER A 65 10.25 -0.97 8.44
CA SER A 65 10.59 -2.17 9.22
C SER A 65 10.25 -3.44 8.45
N ASP A 66 10.83 -4.58 8.84
CA ASP A 66 10.63 -5.87 8.15
C ASP A 66 9.13 -6.26 8.01
N GLU A 67 8.26 -5.79 8.91
CA GLU A 67 6.83 -6.11 8.91
C GLU A 67 5.98 -5.13 8.09
N LEU A 68 6.35 -3.85 8.05
CA LEU A 68 5.52 -2.76 7.49
C LEU A 68 6.23 -1.95 6.40
N SER A 69 7.34 -2.47 5.88
CA SER A 69 8.12 -1.84 4.83
C SER A 69 7.30 -1.60 3.56
N PRO A 70 7.64 -0.55 2.79
CA PRO A 70 7.04 -0.29 1.48
C PRO A 70 7.12 -1.51 0.58
N GLY A 71 5.99 -1.92 0.01
CA GLY A 71 5.90 -3.20 -0.70
C GLY A 71 4.91 -3.21 -1.85
N ILE A 72 5.11 -4.16 -2.77
CA ILE A 72 4.20 -4.47 -3.87
C ILE A 72 3.52 -5.79 -3.55
N TYR A 73 2.20 -5.79 -3.58
CA TYR A 73 1.37 -6.97 -3.32
C TYR A 73 0.84 -7.52 -4.63
N VAL A 74 0.85 -8.85 -4.75
CA VAL A 74 0.18 -9.58 -5.83
C VAL A 74 -0.86 -10.48 -5.16
N CYS A 75 -2.13 -10.13 -5.33
CA CYS A 75 -3.24 -10.81 -4.68
C CYS A 75 -4.11 -11.55 -5.70
N GLN A 76 -4.68 -12.67 -5.28
CA GLN A 76 -5.71 -13.39 -6.03
C GLN A 76 -6.78 -13.92 -5.07
N GLY A 77 -7.65 -13.02 -4.60
CA GLY A 77 -8.60 -13.34 -3.53
C GLY A 77 -7.88 -13.95 -2.32
N ASP A 78 -8.44 -15.02 -1.77
CA ASP A 78 -7.91 -15.71 -0.58
C ASP A 78 -6.86 -16.80 -0.90
N ARG A 79 -6.24 -16.78 -2.09
CA ARG A 79 -5.28 -17.82 -2.49
C ARG A 79 -3.86 -17.48 -2.08
N ASP A 80 -3.16 -18.47 -1.53
CA ASP A 80 -1.73 -18.38 -1.18
C ASP A 80 -0.79 -18.35 -2.39
N CYS A 81 -1.28 -18.69 -3.58
CA CYS A 81 -0.49 -18.68 -4.81
C CYS A 81 -1.28 -18.18 -6.01
N LEU A 82 -0.55 -17.57 -6.94
CA LEU A 82 -1.09 -17.13 -8.21
C LEU A 82 -1.41 -18.34 -9.09
N SER A 83 -2.61 -18.39 -9.64
CA SER A 83 -2.97 -19.39 -10.64
C SER A 83 -2.17 -19.22 -11.93
N LYS A 84 -2.23 -20.25 -12.78
CA LYS A 84 -1.48 -20.29 -14.03
C LYS A 84 -1.83 -19.09 -14.91
N LEU A 85 -0.79 -18.35 -15.29
CA LEU A 85 -0.85 -17.30 -16.31
C LEU A 85 -0.54 -17.87 -17.69
N ASN A 86 -1.17 -17.32 -18.72
CA ASN A 86 -0.67 -17.45 -20.08
C ASN A 86 0.48 -16.45 -20.34
N SER A 87 1.11 -16.52 -21.53
CA SER A 87 2.27 -15.68 -21.84
C SER A 87 1.96 -14.18 -21.88
N ASP A 88 0.75 -13.79 -22.25
CA ASP A 88 0.37 -12.38 -22.36
C ASP A 88 0.03 -11.81 -20.98
N GLN A 89 -0.73 -12.56 -20.18
CA GLN A 89 -0.98 -12.26 -18.77
C GLN A 89 0.31 -12.17 -17.95
N ALA A 90 1.30 -13.00 -18.24
CA ALA A 90 2.61 -12.92 -17.59
C ALA A 90 3.35 -11.62 -17.94
N ARG A 91 3.21 -11.11 -19.17
CA ARG A 91 3.78 -9.80 -19.56
C ARG A 91 3.01 -8.64 -18.94
N GLU A 92 1.69 -8.76 -18.87
CA GLU A 92 0.82 -7.77 -18.21
C GLU A 92 1.15 -7.68 -16.72
N LEU A 93 1.33 -8.82 -16.03
CA LEU A 93 1.78 -8.85 -14.64
C LEU A 93 3.14 -8.17 -14.49
N ALA A 94 4.10 -8.47 -15.37
CA ALA A 94 5.40 -7.82 -15.34
C ALA A 94 5.31 -6.30 -15.53
N ALA A 95 4.44 -5.83 -16.44
CA ALA A 95 4.21 -4.39 -16.63
C ALA A 95 3.59 -3.74 -15.38
N ALA A 96 2.57 -4.36 -14.80
CA ALA A 96 1.92 -3.88 -13.58
C ALA A 96 2.89 -3.79 -12.39
N LEU A 97 3.78 -4.79 -12.24
CA LEU A 97 4.85 -4.78 -11.23
C LEU A 97 5.83 -3.63 -11.44
N LEU A 98 6.22 -3.35 -12.68
CA LEU A 98 7.15 -2.24 -12.98
C LEU A 98 6.51 -0.88 -12.72
N GLU A 99 5.22 -0.72 -13.00
CA GLU A 99 4.48 0.50 -12.67
C GLU A 99 4.36 0.70 -11.15
N CYS A 100 4.06 -0.35 -10.39
CA CYS A 100 4.03 -0.29 -8.92
C CYS A 100 5.41 0.02 -8.34
N ALA A 101 6.48 -0.52 -8.93
CA ALA A 101 7.85 -0.22 -8.50
C ALA A 101 8.19 1.26 -8.71
N ALA A 102 7.86 1.82 -9.87
CA ALA A 102 8.08 3.24 -10.14
C ALA A 102 7.26 4.15 -9.20
N GLU A 103 6.04 3.74 -8.84
CA GLU A 103 5.19 4.43 -7.87
C GLU A 103 5.79 4.40 -6.46
N LEU A 104 6.20 3.21 -5.98
CA LEU A 104 6.88 3.07 -4.69
C LEU A 104 8.19 3.87 -4.66
N ASP A 105 9.00 3.82 -5.71
CA ASP A 105 10.23 4.60 -5.83
C ASP A 105 9.94 6.10 -5.67
N GLY A 106 8.82 6.59 -6.21
CA GLY A 106 8.36 7.96 -6.04
C GLY A 106 7.93 8.29 -4.60
N TRP A 107 7.44 7.31 -3.84
CA TRP A 107 7.04 7.50 -2.44
C TRP A 107 8.21 7.40 -1.47
N VAL A 108 9.17 6.49 -1.72
CA VAL A 108 10.33 6.25 -0.84
C VAL A 108 11.52 7.15 -1.17
N GLN A 109 11.44 7.98 -2.22
CA GLN A 109 12.44 8.99 -2.52
C GLN A 109 12.63 9.92 -1.31
N ARG A 110 13.75 9.70 -0.60
CA ARG A 110 14.26 10.49 0.52
C ARG A 110 14.77 11.87 0.10
#